data_AF-A0A944T0W9-F1
#
_entry.id   AF-A0A944T0W9-F1
#
_cell.length_a   1.000
_cell.length_b   1.000
_cell.length_c   1.000
_cell.angle_alpha   90.00
_cell.angle_beta   90.00
_cell.angle_gamma   90.00
#
_symmetry.space_group_name_H-M   'P 1'
#
loop_
_entity.id
_entity.type
_entity.pdbx_description
1 polymer ?
#
loop_
_entity_poly.entity_id
_entity_poly.type
_entity_poly.pdbx_seq_one_letter_code
_entity_poly.pdbx_strand_id
1 'polypeptide(L)'
;MVNDNGLYHVQKRKRAHDKKLEPYPHPHKFKGFIDHLVYVVGILGPMFGAAQVYKIWSTQNAAGVSLLMFGSHIVFNLVWLIYGIIHKEKPIVLMYSLWFIINILITVGTILYN
;
A
#
# COMPACT_ATOMS: atom_id res chain seq x y z
N MET A 1 15.19 -7.29 29.31
CA MET A 1 13.73 -7.15 29.04
C MET A 1 13.42 -5.66 29.09
N VAL A 2 13.37 -5.00 27.92
CA VAL A 2 13.16 -3.54 27.84
C VAL A 2 11.68 -3.25 28.10
N ASN A 3 11.43 -2.38 29.08
CA ASN A 3 10.10 -2.02 29.54
C ASN A 3 9.40 -1.13 28.50
N ASP A 4 8.63 -1.75 27.60
CA ASP A 4 7.96 -1.12 26.44
C ASP A 4 6.82 -0.14 26.82
N ASN A 5 6.57 0.04 28.12
CA ASN A 5 5.51 0.89 28.66
C ASN A 5 5.77 2.40 28.46
N GLY A 6 7.03 2.81 28.27
CA GLY A 6 7.38 4.24 28.10
C GLY A 6 6.93 4.83 26.76
N LEU A 7 7.05 4.06 25.67
CA LEU A 7 6.77 4.53 24.30
C LEU A 7 5.27 4.77 24.07
N TYR A 8 4.41 4.00 24.73
CA TYR A 8 2.95 4.17 24.70
C TYR A 8 2.51 5.53 25.27
N HIS A 9 3.21 6.04 26.29
CA HIS A 9 2.90 7.34 26.88
C HIS A 9 3.37 8.53 26.04
N VAL A 10 4.48 8.40 25.31
CA VAL A 10 5.03 9.48 24.48
C VAL A 10 4.08 9.84 23.34
N GLN A 11 3.47 8.84 22.69
CA GLN A 11 2.51 9.06 21.62
C GLN A 11 1.20 9.69 22.11
N LYS A 12 0.72 9.32 23.31
CA LYS A 12 -0.46 9.95 23.93
C LYS A 12 -0.22 11.42 24.29
N ARG A 13 0.95 11.76 24.84
CA ARG A 13 1.28 13.16 25.20
C ARG A 13 1.40 14.05 23.97
N LYS A 14 2.04 13.57 22.90
CA LYS A 14 2.18 14.34 21.66
C LYS A 14 0.82 14.71 21.05
N ARG A 15 -0.15 13.80 21.09
CA ARG A 15 -1.53 14.03 20.59
C ARG A 15 -2.40 14.84 21.57
N ALA A 16 -2.10 14.83 22.86
CA ALA A 16 -2.80 15.66 23.85
C ALA A 16 -2.46 17.16 23.74
N HIS A 17 -1.25 17.50 23.27
CA HIS A 17 -0.81 18.88 23.07
C HIS A 17 -1.21 19.46 21.70
N ASP A 18 -1.36 18.62 20.67
CA ASP A 18 -1.78 19.04 19.33
C ASP A 18 -3.32 19.05 19.20
N LYS A 19 -3.96 20.17 19.57
CA LYS A 19 -5.42 20.37 19.51
C LYS A 19 -6.06 20.18 18.12
N LYS A 20 -5.27 20.13 17.04
CA LYS A 20 -5.73 19.93 15.66
C LYS A 20 -5.83 18.47 15.23
N LEU A 21 -5.27 17.54 16.00
CA LEU A 21 -5.26 16.12 15.65
C LEU A 21 -6.46 15.44 16.32
N GLU A 22 -7.27 14.70 15.55
CA GLU A 22 -8.36 13.91 16.12
C GLU A 22 -7.79 12.87 17.13
N PRO A 23 -8.46 12.66 18.29
CA PRO A 23 -7.95 11.76 19.32
C PRO A 23 -7.87 10.32 18.81
N TYR A 24 -6.77 9.64 19.15
CA TYR A 24 -6.57 8.23 18.86
C TYR A 24 -6.57 7.44 20.19
N PRO A 25 -7.45 6.44 20.37
CA PRO A 25 -8.41 5.92 19.41
C PRO A 25 -9.61 6.85 19.18
N HIS A 26 -10.13 6.86 17.94
CA HIS A 26 -11.25 7.69 17.53
C HIS A 26 -12.52 7.33 18.32
N PRO A 27 -13.28 8.30 18.88
CA PRO A 27 -14.49 8.02 19.66
C PRO A 27 -15.60 7.30 18.86
N HIS A 28 -15.62 7.46 17.52
CA HIS A 28 -16.61 6.82 16.65
C HIS A 28 -16.05 5.49 16.11
N LYS A 29 -16.64 4.36 16.53
CA LYS A 29 -16.20 2.99 16.16
C LYS A 29 -16.05 2.78 14.65
N PHE A 30 -16.86 3.49 13.84
CA PHE A 30 -16.78 3.42 12.37
C PHE A 30 -15.45 3.94 11.80
N LYS A 31 -14.92 5.07 12.31
CA LYS A 31 -13.65 5.62 11.81
C LYS A 31 -12.48 4.68 12.10
N GLY A 32 -12.42 4.12 13.30
CA GLY A 32 -11.39 3.11 13.65
C GLY A 32 -11.50 1.80 12.85
N PHE A 33 -12.70 1.40 12.45
CA PHE A 33 -12.91 0.27 11.55
C PHE A 33 -12.38 0.55 10.13
N ILE A 34 -12.66 1.74 9.59
CA ILE A 34 -12.11 2.17 8.29
C ILE A 34 -10.58 2.24 8.34
N ASP A 35 -10.00 2.78 9.41
CA ASP A 35 -8.54 2.83 9.57
C ASP A 35 -7.91 1.44 9.47
N HIS A 36 -8.54 0.42 10.06
CA HIS A 36 -8.06 -0.96 9.98
C HIS A 36 -8.30 -1.57 8.59
N LEU A 37 -9.46 -1.33 7.98
CA LEU A 37 -9.77 -1.80 6.64
C LEU A 37 -8.78 -1.31 5.58
N VAL A 38 -8.27 -0.08 5.71
CA VAL A 38 -7.27 0.47 4.77
C VAL A 38 -6.01 -0.41 4.73
N TYR A 39 -5.55 -0.94 5.87
CA TYR A 39 -4.42 -1.87 5.89
C TYR A 39 -4.74 -3.20 5.20
N VAL A 40 -5.94 -3.72 5.43
CA VAL A 40 -6.39 -4.98 4.81
C VAL A 40 -6.49 -4.82 3.29
N VAL A 41 -7.18 -3.77 2.83
CA VAL A 41 -7.36 -3.46 1.40
C VAL A 41 -6.02 -3.14 0.73
N GLY A 42 -5.12 -2.46 1.45
CA GLY A 42 -3.76 -2.17 0.96
C GLY A 42 -2.93 -3.41 0.64
N ILE A 43 -3.26 -4.57 1.19
CA ILE A 43 -2.63 -5.86 0.90
C ILE A 43 -3.48 -6.67 -0.10
N LEU A 44 -4.81 -6.69 0.08
CA LEU A 44 -5.72 -7.43 -0.80
C LEU A 44 -5.65 -6.95 -2.25
N GLY A 45 -5.56 -5.64 -2.48
CA GLY A 45 -5.44 -5.07 -3.82
C GLY A 45 -4.26 -5.65 -4.60
N PRO A 46 -3.03 -5.50 -4.10
CA PRO A 46 -1.86 -6.16 -4.68
C PRO A 46 -2.02 -7.68 -4.78
N MET A 47 -2.59 -8.36 -3.79
CA MET A 47 -2.81 -9.81 -3.86
C MET A 47 -3.63 -10.24 -5.09
N PHE A 48 -4.67 -9.48 -5.46
CA PHE A 48 -5.40 -9.73 -6.70
C PHE A 48 -4.57 -9.41 -7.96
N GLY A 49 -3.74 -8.36 -7.91
CA GLY A 49 -2.74 -8.12 -8.96
C GLY A 49 -1.75 -9.27 -9.14
N ALA A 50 -1.39 -9.98 -8.06
CA ALA A 50 -0.52 -11.15 -8.13
C ALA A 50 -1.18 -12.33 -8.85
N ALA A 51 -2.51 -12.44 -8.85
CA ALA A 51 -3.22 -13.42 -9.67
C ALA A 51 -3.06 -13.13 -11.17
N GLN A 52 -3.02 -11.85 -11.57
CA GLN A 52 -2.72 -11.46 -12.97
C GLN A 52 -1.28 -11.82 -13.35
N VAL A 53 -0.31 -11.61 -12.43
CA VAL A 53 1.07 -12.08 -12.61
C VAL A 53 1.07 -13.61 -12.80
N TYR A 54 0.45 -14.36 -11.89
CA TYR A 54 0.39 -15.81 -11.99
C TYR A 54 -0.18 -16.27 -13.32
N LYS A 55 -1.28 -15.66 -13.79
CA LYS A 55 -1.88 -15.96 -15.09
C LYS A 55 -0.86 -15.80 -16.22
N ILE A 56 -0.24 -14.62 -16.36
CA ILE A 56 0.71 -14.34 -17.46
C ILE A 56 1.87 -15.34 -17.46
N TRP A 57 2.47 -15.58 -16.30
CA TRP A 57 3.67 -16.41 -16.19
C TRP A 57 3.37 -17.91 -16.27
N SER A 58 2.20 -18.35 -15.82
CA SER A 58 1.78 -19.76 -15.94
C SER A 58 1.26 -20.11 -17.33
N THR A 59 0.51 -19.21 -17.98
CA THR A 59 0.00 -19.44 -19.33
C THR A 59 1.01 -19.05 -20.41
N GLN A 60 2.10 -18.37 -20.03
CA GLN A 60 3.09 -17.79 -20.95
C GLN A 60 2.41 -17.01 -22.07
N ASN A 61 1.36 -16.27 -21.70
CA ASN A 61 0.51 -15.56 -22.64
C ASN A 61 0.02 -14.28 -21.98
N ALA A 62 0.40 -13.15 -22.57
CA ALA A 62 0.00 -11.82 -22.14
C ALA A 62 -0.99 -11.15 -23.12
N ALA A 63 -1.63 -11.91 -24.00
CA ALA A 63 -2.60 -11.37 -24.96
C ALA A 63 -3.72 -10.61 -24.25
N GLY A 64 -3.93 -9.35 -24.67
CA GLY A 64 -4.92 -8.44 -24.09
C GLY A 64 -4.43 -7.68 -22.85
N VAL A 65 -3.20 -7.90 -22.38
CA VAL A 65 -2.60 -7.11 -21.29
C VAL A 65 -1.97 -5.85 -21.88
N SER A 66 -2.44 -4.68 -21.44
CA SER A 66 -1.93 -3.40 -21.96
C SER A 66 -0.60 -3.01 -21.31
N LEU A 67 0.49 -3.10 -22.07
CA LEU A 67 1.82 -2.67 -21.63
C LEU A 67 1.84 -1.19 -21.20
N LEU A 68 1.14 -0.34 -21.95
CA LEU A 68 1.06 1.10 -21.63
C LEU A 68 0.36 1.33 -20.29
N MET A 69 -0.71 0.57 -20.00
CA MET A 69 -1.44 0.66 -18.73
C MET A 69 -0.54 0.26 -17.55
N PHE A 70 0.07 -0.92 -17.59
CA PHE A 70 0.88 -1.41 -16.47
C PHE A 70 2.22 -0.67 -16.35
N GLY A 71 2.84 -0.30 -17.47
CA GLY A 71 4.06 0.51 -17.50
C GLY A 71 3.85 1.93 -16.93
N SER A 72 2.75 2.60 -17.27
CA SER A 72 2.43 3.92 -16.67
C SER A 72 2.17 3.83 -15.17
N HIS A 73 1.54 2.75 -14.70
CA HIS A 73 1.32 2.54 -13.26
C HIS A 73 2.62 2.39 -12.46
N ILE A 74 3.71 1.90 -13.06
CA ILE A 74 5.02 1.87 -12.39
C ILE A 74 5.46 3.30 -12.04
N VAL A 75 5.32 4.24 -12.98
CA VAL A 75 5.65 5.66 -12.77
C VAL A 75 4.73 6.28 -11.72
N PHE A 76 3.43 6.02 -11.80
CA PHE A 76 2.47 6.54 -10.82
C PHE A 76 2.73 6.00 -9.41
N ASN A 77 3.06 4.71 -9.29
CA ASN A 77 3.42 4.11 -8.01
C ASN A 77 4.64 4.78 -7.38
N LEU A 78 5.64 5.17 -8.18
CA LEU A 78 6.79 5.92 -7.67
C LEU A 78 6.38 7.27 -7.08
N VAL A 79 5.52 8.02 -7.78
CA VAL A 79 5.00 9.31 -7.29
C VAL A 79 4.25 9.12 -5.96
N TRP A 80 3.37 8.12 -5.88
CA TRP A 80 2.61 7.83 -4.65
C TRP A 80 3.48 7.31 -3.51
N LEU A 81 4.51 6.54 -3.82
CA LEU A 81 5.45 6.02 -2.83
C LEU A 81 6.31 7.15 -2.24
N ILE A 82 6.79 8.08 -3.09
CA ILE A 82 7.46 9.31 -2.64
C ILE A 82 6.52 10.13 -1.75
N TYR A 83 5.27 10.33 -2.19
CA TYR A 83 4.27 11.05 -1.41
C TYR A 83 4.05 10.41 -0.03
N GLY A 84 3.84 9.09 0.02
CA GLY A 84 3.60 8.34 1.25
C GLY A 84 4.79 8.40 2.21
N ILE A 85 6.03 8.37 1.69
CA ILE A 85 7.25 8.50 2.50
C ILE A 85 7.33 9.90 3.10
N ILE A 86 7.12 10.96 2.29
CA ILE A 86 7.18 12.35 2.74
C ILE A 86 6.15 12.62 3.84
N HIS A 87 4.92 12.12 3.67
CA HIS A 87 3.83 12.33 4.63
C HIS A 87 3.81 11.29 5.77
N LYS A 88 4.74 10.31 5.77
CA LYS A 88 4.85 9.23 6.76
C LYS A 88 3.58 8.35 6.86
N GLU A 89 2.87 8.22 5.75
CA GLU A 89 1.64 7.42 5.63
C GLU A 89 1.98 5.95 5.35
N LYS A 90 2.17 5.17 6.42
CA LYS A 90 2.56 3.76 6.33
C LYS A 90 1.67 2.89 5.43
N PRO A 91 0.32 3.01 5.46
CA PRO A 91 -0.54 2.19 4.59
C PRO A 91 -0.30 2.47 3.12
N ILE A 92 -0.12 3.75 2.76
CA ILE A 92 0.14 4.20 1.40
C ILE A 92 1.48 3.64 0.92
N VAL A 93 2.54 3.79 1.73
CA VAL A 93 3.87 3.27 1.39
C VAL A 93 3.82 1.76 1.17
N LEU A 94 3.18 1.00 2.06
CA LEU A 94 3.06 -0.46 1.93
C LEU A 94 2.30 -0.84 0.65
N MET A 95 1.11 -0.27 0.43
CA MET A 95 0.26 -0.59 -0.71
C MET A 95 0.96 -0.32 -2.04
N TYR A 96 1.56 0.86 -2.19
CA TYR A 96 2.22 1.24 -3.44
C TYR A 96 3.56 0.54 -3.66
N SER A 97 4.25 0.09 -2.59
CA SER A 97 5.43 -0.76 -2.71
C SER A 97 5.07 -2.13 -3.29
N LEU A 98 3.99 -2.75 -2.79
CA LEU A 98 3.50 -4.02 -3.31
C LEU A 98 3.02 -3.88 -4.77
N TRP A 99 2.24 -2.84 -5.07
CA TRP A 99 1.81 -2.57 -6.44
C TRP A 99 2.97 -2.30 -7.39
N PHE A 100 4.03 -1.64 -6.94
CA PHE A 100 5.22 -1.40 -7.76
C PHE A 100 5.86 -2.71 -8.20
N ILE A 101 6.07 -3.66 -7.28
CA ILE A 101 6.61 -4.99 -7.60
C ILE A 101 5.70 -5.73 -8.58
N ILE A 102 4.39 -5.73 -8.33
CA ILE A 102 3.43 -6.43 -9.17
C ILE A 102 3.36 -5.83 -10.58
N ASN A 103 3.31 -4.52 -10.71
CA ASN A 103 3.27 -3.88 -12.02
C ASN A 103 4.56 -4.11 -12.82
N ILE A 104 5.72 -4.21 -12.16
CA ILE A 104 6.96 -4.65 -12.80
C ILE A 104 6.82 -6.09 -13.31
N LEU A 105 6.36 -7.02 -12.48
CA LEU A 105 6.19 -8.42 -12.88
C LEU A 105 5.19 -8.59 -14.02
N ILE A 106 4.10 -7.83 -14.03
CA ILE A 106 3.12 -7.81 -15.13
C ILE A 106 3.77 -7.23 -16.38
N THR A 107 4.45 -6.08 -16.28
CA THR A 107 5.10 -5.41 -17.42
C THR A 107 6.17 -6.30 -18.06
N VAL A 108 7.04 -6.91 -17.25
CA VAL A 108 8.07 -7.84 -17.72
C VAL A 108 7.45 -9.08 -18.34
N GLY A 109 6.46 -9.70 -17.67
CA GLY A 109 5.76 -10.85 -18.23
C GLY A 109 5.04 -10.51 -19.53
N THR A 110 4.49 -9.29 -19.64
CA THR A 110 3.85 -8.81 -20.86
C THR A 110 4.86 -8.64 -21.98
N ILE A 111 6.06 -8.10 -21.73
CA ILE A 111 7.10 -7.97 -22.76
C ILE A 111 7.61 -9.35 -23.22
N LEU A 112 7.75 -10.31 -22.30
CA LEU A 112 8.34 -11.62 -22.59
C LEU A 112 7.36 -12.57 -23.31
N TYR A 113 6.08 -12.48 -23.00
CA TYR A 113 5.04 -13.42 -23.42
C TYR A 113 3.93 -12.78 -24.27
N ASN A 114 4.24 -11.67 -24.95
CA ASN A 114 3.34 -11.04 -25.94
C ASN A 114 3.36 -11.77 -27.27
#